data_AF-A0A9W6MS45-F1
#
_entry.id   AF-A0A9W6MS45-F1
#
_cell.length_a   1.000
_cell.length_b   1.000
_cell.length_c   1.000
_cell.angle_alpha   90.00
_cell.angle_beta   90.00
_cell.angle_gamma   90.00
#
_symmetry.space_group_name_H-M   'P 1'
#
loop_
_entity.id
_entity.type
_entity.pdbx_description
1 polymer ?
#
loop_
_entity_poly.entity_id
_entity_poly.type
_entity_poly.pdbx_seq_one_letter_code
_entity_poly.pdbx_strand_id
1 'polypeptide(L)'
;MPAFRAHSREEIQRARTLYEETEAAPADIARLMGLGVNTFYRRVKQWGWRRRRLRVEESDAIAEEAVRSEAERLEDARLAAEGRAWLDSRRTAAERAEAAILGQIAAIEGMQLRAAQAALDLIDSERAARTLLRLAQGLNEVRKLKDADARADATAASRGQRAPETEPGFDVEAMRNELRCRIEAMRAAHAAGEG
;
A
#
# COMPACT_ATOMS: atom_id res chain seq x y z
N MET A 1 -37.70 14.20 57.10
CA MET A 1 -37.85 13.89 55.65
C MET A 1 -37.62 15.19 54.88
N PRO A 2 -36.55 15.36 54.10
CA PRO A 2 -36.38 16.56 53.28
C PRO A 2 -37.48 16.59 52.20
N ALA A 3 -38.11 17.76 52.03
CA ALA A 3 -39.16 17.96 51.04
C ALA A 3 -38.62 17.72 49.63
N PHE A 4 -39.33 16.92 48.83
CA PHE A 4 -39.00 16.74 47.42
C PHE A 4 -39.27 18.04 46.67
N ARG A 5 -38.20 18.79 46.36
CA ARG A 5 -38.29 19.95 45.48
C ARG A 5 -38.61 19.45 44.07
N ALA A 6 -39.73 19.88 43.52
CA ALA A 6 -40.02 19.71 42.10
C ALA A 6 -39.12 20.67 41.30
N HIS A 7 -38.40 20.15 40.31
CA HIS A 7 -37.60 20.96 39.40
C HIS A 7 -38.45 21.41 38.21
N SER A 8 -38.29 22.67 37.81
CA SER A 8 -38.95 23.16 36.61
C SER A 8 -38.36 22.52 35.36
N ARG A 9 -39.12 22.51 34.27
CA ARG A 9 -38.64 21.99 32.97
C ARG A 9 -37.41 22.76 32.47
N GLU A 10 -37.34 24.05 32.77
CA GLU A 10 -36.20 24.92 32.41
C GLU A 10 -34.93 24.57 33.20
N GLU A 11 -35.07 24.29 34.50
CA GLU A 11 -33.95 23.83 35.34
C GLU A 11 -33.39 22.50 34.85
N ILE A 12 -34.28 21.56 34.48
CA ILE A 12 -33.92 20.25 33.93
C ILE A 12 -33.19 20.43 32.58
N GLN A 13 -33.68 21.29 31.68
CA GLN A 13 -33.03 21.53 30.38
C GLN A 13 -31.66 22.20 30.54
N ARG A 14 -31.53 23.19 31.43
CA ARG A 14 -30.24 23.84 31.71
C ARG A 14 -29.22 22.85 32.27
N ALA A 15 -29.64 22.01 33.20
CA ALA A 15 -28.79 20.95 33.74
C ALA A 15 -28.45 19.87 32.71
N ARG A 16 -29.34 19.58 31.75
CA ARG A 16 -29.07 18.69 30.62
C ARG A 16 -27.98 19.25 29.72
N THR A 17 -28.08 20.51 29.31
CA THR A 17 -27.05 21.18 28.49
C THR A 17 -25.70 21.15 29.20
N LEU A 18 -25.65 21.49 30.49
CA LEU A 18 -24.42 21.37 31.29
C LEU A 18 -23.91 19.92 31.37
N TYR A 19 -24.80 18.94 31.47
CA TYR A 19 -24.42 17.55 31.57
C TYR A 19 -23.96 16.94 30.24
N GLU A 20 -24.61 17.26 29.12
CA GLU A 20 -24.33 16.61 27.82
C GLU A 20 -23.31 17.39 26.98
N GLU A 21 -23.36 18.73 27.02
CA GLU A 21 -22.57 19.58 26.12
C GLU A 21 -21.31 20.15 26.79
N THR A 22 -21.27 20.22 28.12
CA THR A 22 -20.11 20.73 28.86
C THR A 22 -19.43 19.65 29.70
N GLU A 23 -18.15 19.81 29.99
CA GLU A 23 -17.37 18.91 30.86
C GLU A 23 -17.59 19.17 32.36
N ALA A 24 -18.53 20.06 32.73
CA ALA A 24 -18.80 20.44 34.12
C ALA A 24 -19.02 19.23 35.03
N ALA A 25 -18.38 19.18 36.20
CA ALA A 25 -18.44 18.01 37.07
C ALA A 25 -19.89 17.71 37.52
N PRO A 26 -20.35 16.44 37.48
CA PRO A 26 -21.72 16.08 37.89
C PRO A 26 -22.06 16.48 39.33
N ALA A 27 -21.05 16.60 40.20
CA ALA A 27 -21.23 17.07 41.58
C ALA A 27 -21.63 18.55 41.65
N ASP A 28 -21.09 19.39 40.78
CA ASP A 28 -21.40 20.82 40.74
C ASP A 28 -22.76 21.08 40.10
N ILE A 29 -23.12 20.30 39.06
CA ILE A 29 -24.47 20.33 38.48
C ILE A 29 -25.50 19.87 39.52
N ALA A 30 -25.20 18.82 40.28
CA ALA A 30 -26.07 18.36 41.37
C ALA A 30 -26.23 19.43 42.45
N ARG A 31 -25.13 20.11 42.84
CA ARG A 31 -25.17 21.23 43.80
C ARG A 31 -26.01 22.40 43.28
N LEU A 32 -25.88 22.76 42.00
CA LEU A 32 -26.68 23.81 41.35
C LEU A 32 -28.18 23.49 41.41
N MET A 33 -28.55 22.21 41.26
CA MET A 33 -29.92 21.75 41.37
C MET A 33 -30.38 21.53 42.83
N GLY A 34 -29.50 21.66 43.82
CA GLY A 34 -29.81 21.33 45.21
C GLY A 34 -30.06 19.83 45.45
N LEU A 35 -29.44 18.97 44.64
CA LEU A 35 -29.54 17.51 44.70
C LEU A 35 -28.24 16.90 45.25
N GLY A 36 -28.37 15.76 45.95
CA GLY A 36 -27.22 14.89 46.18
C GLY A 36 -26.76 14.22 44.88
N VAL A 37 -25.45 13.99 44.73
CA VAL A 37 -24.85 13.41 43.51
C VAL A 37 -25.49 12.08 43.10
N ASN A 38 -25.76 11.20 44.08
CA ASN A 38 -26.44 9.91 43.82
C ASN A 38 -27.88 10.10 43.32
N THR A 39 -28.59 11.11 43.84
CA THR A 39 -29.94 11.46 43.39
C THR A 39 -29.90 12.04 41.98
N PHE A 40 -28.90 12.86 41.67
CA PHE A 40 -28.67 13.40 40.34
C PHE A 40 -28.48 12.27 39.31
N TYR A 41 -27.59 11.31 39.53
CA TYR A 41 -27.42 10.17 38.61
C TYR A 41 -28.69 9.32 38.42
N ARG A 42 -29.47 9.13 39.49
CA ARG A 42 -30.76 8.44 39.41
C ARG A 42 -31.76 9.22 38.54
N ARG A 43 -31.80 10.54 38.69
CA ARG A 43 -32.64 11.43 37.88
C ARG A 43 -32.19 11.52 36.42
N VAL A 44 -30.89 11.62 36.17
CA VAL A 44 -30.29 11.54 34.82
C VAL A 44 -30.75 10.27 34.09
N LYS A 45 -30.75 9.12 34.78
CA LYS A 45 -31.27 7.85 34.23
C LYS A 45 -32.78 7.91 33.98
N GLN A 46 -33.56 8.45 34.91
CA GLN A 46 -35.03 8.59 34.77
C GLN A 46 -35.42 9.57 33.65
N TRP A 47 -34.62 10.61 33.42
CA TRP A 47 -34.82 11.59 32.36
C TRP A 47 -34.27 11.15 31.01
N GLY A 48 -33.59 9.99 30.93
CA GLY A 48 -33.08 9.42 29.68
C GLY A 48 -31.92 10.20 29.07
N TRP A 49 -31.13 10.93 29.87
CA TRP A 49 -29.99 11.70 29.36
C TRP A 49 -28.83 10.78 28.95
N ARG A 50 -28.07 11.19 27.92
CA ARG A 50 -26.95 10.41 27.37
C ARG A 50 -25.78 10.37 28.35
N ARG A 51 -25.24 9.18 28.63
CA ARG A 51 -24.10 9.03 29.55
C ARG A 51 -22.80 9.50 28.90
N ARG A 52 -22.04 10.36 29.59
CA ARG A 52 -20.74 10.87 29.10
C ARG A 52 -19.70 9.79 28.76
N ARG A 53 -19.70 8.65 29.47
CA ARG A 53 -18.75 7.55 29.23
C ARG A 53 -18.86 6.95 27.82
N LEU A 54 -20.06 6.92 27.25
CA LEU A 54 -20.28 6.41 25.89
C LEU A 54 -19.58 7.28 24.82
N ARG A 55 -19.36 8.56 25.10
CA ARG A 55 -18.70 9.49 24.18
C ARG A 55 -17.18 9.28 24.11
N VAL A 56 -16.56 8.84 25.22
CA VAL A 56 -15.12 8.56 25.26
C VAL A 56 -14.82 7.33 24.41
N GLU A 57 -15.59 6.26 24.55
CA GLU A 57 -15.46 5.05 23.73
C GLU A 57 -15.65 5.32 22.23
N GLU A 58 -16.64 6.14 21.85
CA GLU A 58 -16.83 6.56 20.46
C GLU A 58 -15.67 7.44 19.94
N SER A 59 -15.11 8.30 20.79
CA SER A 59 -13.99 9.18 20.40
C SER A 59 -12.68 8.41 20.27
N ASP A 60 -12.46 7.44 21.15
CA ASP A 60 -11.29 6.55 21.11
C ASP A 60 -11.34 5.67 19.85
N ALA A 61 -12.51 5.14 19.48
CA ALA A 61 -12.68 4.37 18.25
C ALA A 61 -12.36 5.19 16.98
N ILE A 62 -12.80 6.46 16.93
CA ILE A 62 -12.48 7.36 15.81
C ILE A 62 -10.98 7.66 15.77
N ALA A 63 -10.34 7.86 16.92
CA ALA A 63 -8.90 8.10 17.00
C ALA A 63 -8.09 6.88 16.54
N GLU A 64 -8.48 5.67 16.94
CA GLU A 64 -7.84 4.41 16.50
C GLU A 64 -7.98 4.20 14.99
N GLU A 65 -9.15 4.49 14.42
CA GLU A 65 -9.37 4.39 12.97
C GLU A 65 -8.51 5.40 12.20
N ALA A 66 -8.39 6.64 12.70
CA ALA A 66 -7.53 7.65 12.08
C ALA A 66 -6.05 7.24 12.09
N VAL A 67 -5.56 6.65 13.18
CA VAL A 67 -4.18 6.13 13.28
C VAL A 67 -3.97 4.98 12.30
N ARG A 68 -4.93 4.06 12.18
CA ARG A 68 -4.86 2.93 11.23
C ARG A 68 -4.81 3.42 9.78
N SER A 69 -5.68 4.36 9.42
CA SER A 69 -5.69 4.94 8.07
C SER A 69 -4.40 5.68 7.73
N GLU A 70 -3.77 6.36 8.69
CA GLU A 70 -2.48 7.00 8.47
C GLU A 70 -1.35 5.95 8.30
N ALA A 71 -1.38 4.87 9.08
CA ALA A 71 -0.40 3.79 8.96
C ALA A 71 -0.48 3.10 7.58
N GLU A 72 -1.70 2.82 7.09
CA GLU A 72 -1.92 2.28 5.74
C GLU A 72 -1.39 3.21 4.65
N ARG A 73 -1.67 4.52 4.75
CA ARG A 73 -1.15 5.52 3.80
C ARG A 73 0.38 5.59 3.78
N LEU A 74 1.03 5.47 4.94
CA LEU A 74 2.49 5.45 5.04
C LEU A 74 3.08 4.17 4.44
N GLU A 75 2.43 3.03 4.62
CA GLU A 75 2.85 1.75 4.05
C GLU A 75 2.76 1.76 2.52
N ASP A 76 1.65 2.27 1.96
CA ASP A 76 1.48 2.44 0.52
C ASP A 76 2.52 3.39 -0.08
N ALA A 77 2.79 4.52 0.59
CA ALA A 77 3.80 5.47 0.16
C ALA A 77 5.21 4.85 0.13
N ARG A 78 5.51 3.99 1.12
CA ARG A 78 6.77 3.25 1.19
C ARG A 78 6.89 2.22 0.07
N LEU A 79 5.86 1.41 -0.17
CA LEU A 79 5.84 0.44 -1.27
C LEU A 79 6.04 1.13 -2.63
N ALA A 80 5.39 2.27 -2.85
CA ALA A 80 5.55 3.05 -4.07
C ALA A 80 6.99 3.59 -4.23
N ALA A 81 7.63 3.99 -3.13
CA ALA A 81 9.02 4.46 -3.15
C ALA A 81 10.00 3.31 -3.46
N GLU A 82 9.82 2.14 -2.85
CA GLU A 82 10.61 0.94 -3.12
C GLU A 82 10.48 0.50 -4.59
N GLY A 83 9.26 0.53 -5.15
CA GLY A 83 9.00 0.24 -6.56
C GLY A 83 9.74 1.17 -7.51
N ARG A 84 9.73 2.50 -7.25
CA ARG A 84 10.48 3.48 -8.04
C ARG A 84 11.99 3.23 -7.99
N ALA A 85 12.53 2.98 -6.79
CA ALA A 85 13.96 2.70 -6.62
C ALA A 85 14.40 1.43 -7.37
N TRP A 86 13.55 0.40 -7.41
CA TRP A 86 13.81 -0.81 -8.18
C TRP A 86 13.86 -0.54 -9.69
N LEU A 87 12.92 0.25 -10.22
CA LEU A 87 12.89 0.63 -11.63
C LEU A 87 14.13 1.45 -12.03
N ASP A 88 14.54 2.41 -11.21
CA ASP A 88 15.74 3.22 -11.45
C ASP A 88 17.02 2.36 -11.41
N SER A 89 17.11 1.43 -10.45
CA SER A 89 18.22 0.47 -10.37
C SER A 89 18.29 -0.42 -11.63
N ARG A 90 17.13 -0.88 -12.12
CA ARG A 90 17.05 -1.68 -13.34
C ARG A 90 17.45 -0.87 -14.58
N ARG A 91 17.03 0.39 -14.69
CA ARG A 91 17.40 1.28 -15.80
C ARG A 91 18.91 1.55 -15.82
N THR A 92 19.49 1.91 -14.69
CA THR A 92 20.95 2.15 -14.57
C THR A 92 21.77 0.89 -14.80
N ALA A 93 21.27 -0.30 -14.43
CA ALA A 93 21.90 -1.57 -14.78
C ALA A 93 21.88 -1.83 -16.29
N ALA A 94 20.75 -1.54 -16.96
CA ALA A 94 20.63 -1.68 -18.40
C ALA A 94 21.57 -0.74 -19.17
N GLU A 95 21.68 0.53 -18.74
CA GLU A 95 22.62 1.50 -19.33
C GLU A 95 24.08 1.06 -19.19
N ARG A 96 24.46 0.54 -18.01
CA ARG A 96 25.81 0.00 -17.79
C ARG A 96 26.09 -1.22 -18.66
N ALA A 97 25.11 -2.11 -18.81
CA ALA A 97 25.24 -3.28 -19.67
C ALA A 97 25.42 -2.88 -21.15
N GLU A 98 24.63 -1.91 -21.63
CA GLU A 98 24.74 -1.38 -22.99
C GLU A 98 26.12 -0.75 -23.23
N ALA A 99 26.60 0.09 -22.31
CA ALA A 99 27.94 0.69 -22.41
C ALA A 99 29.05 -0.36 -22.43
N ALA A 100 28.95 -1.40 -21.59
CA ALA A 100 29.91 -2.50 -21.58
C ALA A 100 29.92 -3.29 -22.90
N ILE A 101 28.73 -3.59 -23.45
CA ILE A 101 28.60 -4.28 -24.74
C ILE A 101 29.19 -3.44 -25.87
N LEU A 102 28.88 -2.15 -25.95
CA LEU A 102 29.45 -1.26 -26.95
C LEU A 102 30.98 -1.16 -26.83
N GLY A 103 31.51 -1.10 -25.61
CA GLY A 103 32.95 -1.15 -25.36
C GLY A 103 33.59 -2.45 -25.85
N GLN A 104 32.92 -3.59 -25.64
CA GLN A 104 33.39 -4.89 -26.15
C GLN A 104 33.36 -4.97 -27.67
N ILE A 105 32.32 -4.44 -28.33
CA ILE A 105 32.24 -4.37 -29.79
C ILE A 105 33.41 -3.54 -30.33
N ALA A 106 33.63 -2.34 -29.80
CA ALA A 106 34.73 -1.46 -30.22
C ALA A 106 36.10 -2.12 -30.00
N ALA A 107 36.29 -2.87 -28.91
CA ALA A 107 37.51 -3.62 -28.66
C ALA A 107 37.72 -4.75 -29.68
N ILE A 108 36.67 -5.49 -30.05
CA ILE A 108 36.72 -6.55 -31.07
C ILE A 108 37.02 -5.96 -32.44
N GLU A 109 36.35 -4.88 -32.83
CA GLU A 109 36.62 -4.17 -34.09
C GLU A 109 38.07 -3.68 -34.15
N GLY A 110 38.59 -3.12 -33.05
CA GLY A 110 39.99 -2.70 -32.95
C GLY A 110 40.99 -3.86 -32.99
N MET A 111 40.62 -5.05 -32.53
CA MET A 111 41.42 -6.28 -32.68
C MET A 111 41.37 -6.79 -34.12
N GLN A 112 40.20 -6.81 -34.76
CA GLN A 112 40.04 -7.20 -36.16
C GLN A 112 40.82 -6.28 -37.10
N LEU A 113 40.81 -4.96 -36.86
CA LEU A 113 41.58 -4.02 -37.67
C LEU A 113 43.09 -4.29 -37.57
N ARG A 114 43.58 -4.58 -36.36
CA ARG A 114 44.98 -4.95 -36.10
C ARG A 114 45.34 -6.32 -36.68
N ALA A 115 44.44 -7.30 -36.60
CA ALA A 115 44.63 -8.63 -37.18
C ALA A 115 44.58 -8.61 -38.72
N ALA A 116 43.72 -7.78 -39.31
CA ALA A 116 43.67 -7.54 -40.75
C ALA A 116 44.95 -6.85 -41.26
N GLN A 117 45.53 -5.95 -40.46
CA GLN A 117 46.86 -5.38 -40.72
C GLN A 117 48.00 -6.38 -40.53
N ALA A 118 47.83 -7.36 -39.64
CA ALA A 118 48.81 -8.41 -39.36
C ALA A 118 48.73 -9.62 -40.30
N ALA A 119 47.79 -9.64 -41.26
CA ALA A 119 47.48 -10.76 -42.14
C ALA A 119 47.22 -12.06 -41.36
N LEU A 120 45.98 -12.32 -40.92
CA LEU A 120 45.69 -13.52 -40.13
C LEU A 120 44.53 -14.38 -40.64
N ASP A 121 44.84 -15.68 -40.54
CA ASP A 121 44.09 -16.88 -40.80
C ASP A 121 42.58 -16.82 -40.54
N LEU A 122 41.82 -17.52 -41.40
CA LEU A 122 40.36 -17.62 -41.40
C LEU A 122 39.75 -17.91 -40.01
N ILE A 123 40.46 -18.62 -39.14
CA ILE A 123 39.94 -19.14 -37.86
C ILE A 123 39.61 -18.00 -36.87
N ASP A 124 40.44 -16.96 -36.78
CA ASP A 124 40.19 -15.85 -35.85
C ASP A 124 39.07 -14.92 -36.34
N SER A 125 38.91 -14.79 -37.67
CA SER A 125 37.81 -14.02 -38.26
C SER A 125 36.44 -14.63 -37.97
N GLU A 126 36.31 -15.96 -38.04
CA GLU A 126 35.06 -16.65 -37.77
C GLU A 126 34.69 -16.59 -36.28
N ARG A 127 35.68 -16.72 -35.38
CA ARG A 127 35.45 -16.59 -33.94
C ARG A 127 34.99 -15.18 -33.56
N ALA A 128 35.58 -14.16 -34.17
CA ALA A 128 35.17 -12.78 -33.98
C ALA A 128 33.76 -12.51 -34.53
N ALA A 129 33.43 -13.03 -35.72
CA ALA A 129 32.08 -12.91 -36.30
C ALA A 129 31.00 -13.55 -35.41
N ARG A 130 31.25 -14.74 -34.84
CA ARG A 130 30.32 -15.39 -33.90
C ARG A 130 30.13 -14.59 -32.61
N THR A 131 31.19 -13.95 -32.13
CA THR A 131 31.12 -13.08 -30.94
C THR A 131 30.30 -11.83 -31.23
N LEU A 132 30.52 -11.18 -32.36
CA LEU A 132 29.74 -10.02 -32.81
C LEU A 132 28.26 -10.37 -32.97
N LEU A 133 27.93 -11.55 -33.53
CA LEU A 133 26.55 -12.00 -33.66
C LEU A 133 25.86 -12.15 -32.29
N ARG A 134 26.55 -12.73 -31.29
CA ARG A 134 26.01 -12.87 -29.93
C ARG A 134 25.81 -11.50 -29.26
N LEU A 135 26.73 -10.55 -29.46
CA LEU A 135 26.59 -9.19 -28.92
C LEU A 135 25.43 -8.44 -29.59
N ALA A 136 25.26 -8.58 -30.90
CA ALA A 136 24.13 -8.01 -31.64
C ALA A 136 22.79 -8.59 -31.17
N GLN A 137 22.72 -9.90 -30.91
CA GLN A 137 21.56 -10.55 -30.30
C GLN A 137 21.26 -9.98 -28.90
N GLY A 138 22.29 -9.82 -28.06
CA GLY A 138 22.16 -9.21 -26.73
C GLY A 138 21.62 -7.77 -26.78
N LEU A 139 22.13 -6.94 -27.70
CA LEU A 139 21.61 -5.59 -27.92
C LEU A 139 20.14 -5.59 -28.35
N ASN A 140 19.74 -6.54 -29.19
CA ASN A 140 18.36 -6.63 -29.65
C ASN A 140 17.41 -7.02 -28.51
N GLU A 141 17.83 -7.91 -27.60
CA GLU A 141 17.08 -8.24 -26.38
C GLU A 141 16.98 -7.06 -25.42
N VAL A 142 18.08 -6.32 -25.19
CA VAL A 142 18.05 -5.10 -24.37
C VAL A 142 17.09 -4.06 -24.96
N ARG A 143 17.10 -3.88 -26.29
CA ARG A 143 16.17 -2.99 -26.97
C ARG A 143 14.71 -3.42 -26.79
N LYS A 144 14.41 -4.72 -26.92
CA LYS A 144 13.06 -5.24 -26.65
C LYS A 144 12.61 -4.97 -25.21
N LEU A 145 13.51 -5.10 -24.24
CA LEU A 145 13.21 -4.78 -22.84
C LEU A 145 12.91 -3.29 -22.65
N LYS A 146 13.71 -2.41 -23.26
CA LYS A 146 13.45 -0.95 -23.24
C LYS A 146 12.10 -0.60 -23.89
N ASP A 147 11.78 -1.21 -25.02
CA ASP A 147 10.51 -0.99 -25.73
C ASP A 147 9.31 -1.53 -24.93
N ALA A 148 9.48 -2.65 -24.22
CA ALA A 148 8.46 -3.21 -23.33
C ALA A 148 8.22 -2.31 -22.11
N ASP A 149 9.28 -1.78 -21.51
CA ASP A 149 9.20 -0.84 -20.38
C ASP A 149 8.51 0.48 -20.83
N ALA A 150 8.88 1.02 -22.01
CA ALA A 150 8.25 2.22 -22.57
C ALA A 150 6.74 2.02 -22.88
N ARG A 151 6.34 0.82 -23.33
CA ARG A 151 4.93 0.47 -23.53
C ARG A 151 4.18 0.31 -22.21
N ALA A 152 4.81 -0.27 -21.19
CA ALA A 152 4.22 -0.37 -19.86
C ALA A 152 3.96 1.03 -19.27
N ASP A 153 4.91 1.96 -19.41
CA ASP A 153 4.78 3.35 -19.00
C ASP A 153 3.66 4.08 -19.76
N ALA A 154 3.56 3.90 -21.07
CA ALA A 154 2.47 4.47 -21.88
C ALA A 154 1.09 3.91 -21.50
N THR A 155 1.03 2.62 -21.16
CA THR A 155 -0.22 1.96 -20.73
C THR A 155 -0.64 2.44 -19.34
N ALA A 156 0.32 2.64 -18.44
CA ALA A 156 0.09 3.21 -17.11
C ALA A 156 -0.38 4.68 -17.20
N ALA A 157 0.24 5.49 -18.07
CA ALA A 157 -0.17 6.88 -18.32
C ALA A 157 -1.60 6.99 -18.89
N SER A 158 -2.02 6.04 -19.73
CA SER A 158 -3.37 5.98 -20.28
C SER A 158 -4.45 5.58 -19.26
N ARG A 159 -4.11 4.74 -18.25
CA ARG A 159 -5.03 4.40 -17.15
C ARG A 159 -5.26 5.56 -16.17
N GLY A 160 -4.28 6.46 -16.01
CA GLY A 160 -4.41 7.62 -15.11
C GLY A 160 -5.39 8.72 -15.56
N GLN A 161 -5.93 8.66 -16.78
CA GLN A 161 -6.89 9.65 -17.30
C GLN A 161 -8.34 9.15 -17.38
N ARG A 162 -8.61 7.90 -16.98
CA ARG A 162 -9.97 7.39 -16.88
C ARG A 162 -10.48 7.66 -15.47
N ALA A 163 -11.61 8.37 -15.35
CA ALA A 163 -12.38 8.44 -14.10
C ALA A 163 -12.55 7.02 -13.52
N PRO A 164 -12.65 6.85 -12.19
CA PRO A 164 -12.67 5.52 -11.58
C PRO A 164 -13.94 4.78 -12.02
N GLU A 165 -13.83 4.06 -13.14
CA GLU A 165 -14.67 2.92 -13.43
C GLU A 165 -14.33 1.92 -12.33
N THR A 166 -15.28 1.71 -11.43
CA THR A 166 -15.26 0.71 -10.37
C THR A 166 -14.60 -0.56 -10.90
N GLU A 167 -13.32 -0.76 -10.57
CA GLU A 167 -12.63 -2.02 -10.89
C GLU A 167 -13.45 -3.13 -10.23
N PRO A 168 -13.79 -4.22 -10.94
CA PRO A 168 -14.42 -5.36 -10.29
C PRO A 168 -13.43 -5.82 -9.22
N GLY A 169 -13.81 -5.66 -7.95
CA GLY A 169 -12.96 -5.95 -6.80
C GLY A 169 -12.33 -7.31 -6.97
N PHE A 170 -11.01 -7.32 -7.19
CA PHE A 170 -10.26 -8.54 -7.34
C PHE A 170 -10.19 -9.19 -5.96
N ASP A 171 -10.98 -10.24 -5.74
CA ASP A 171 -11.02 -10.93 -4.46
C ASP A 171 -9.72 -11.74 -4.28
N VAL A 172 -8.74 -11.10 -3.64
CA VAL A 172 -7.43 -11.67 -3.34
C VAL A 172 -7.57 -12.92 -2.45
N GLU A 173 -8.60 -13.01 -1.61
CA GLU A 173 -8.85 -14.19 -0.79
C GLU A 173 -9.37 -15.36 -1.63
N ALA A 174 -10.26 -15.10 -2.60
CA ALA A 174 -10.71 -16.11 -3.55
C ALA A 174 -9.53 -16.68 -4.36
N MET A 175 -8.65 -15.82 -4.86
CA MET A 175 -7.46 -16.24 -5.61
C MET A 175 -6.47 -17.03 -4.73
N ARG A 176 -6.27 -16.63 -3.47
CA ARG A 176 -5.44 -17.38 -2.51
C ARG A 176 -6.02 -18.76 -2.23
N ASN A 177 -7.33 -18.87 -2.07
CA ASN A 177 -8.01 -20.14 -1.85
C ASN A 177 -7.89 -21.07 -3.06
N GLU A 178 -8.06 -20.54 -4.28
CA GLU A 178 -7.89 -21.31 -5.51
C GLU A 178 -6.45 -21.86 -5.65
N LEU A 179 -5.44 -21.02 -5.40
CA LEU A 179 -4.03 -21.43 -5.42
C LEU A 179 -3.73 -22.51 -4.38
N ARG A 180 -4.28 -22.40 -3.17
CA ARG A 180 -4.10 -23.41 -2.12
C ARG A 180 -4.68 -24.75 -2.56
N CYS A 181 -5.92 -24.77 -3.06
CA CYS A 181 -6.55 -25.99 -3.57
C CYS A 181 -5.73 -26.63 -4.70
N ARG A 182 -5.19 -25.82 -5.61
CA ARG A 182 -4.37 -26.30 -6.73
C ARG A 182 -3.05 -26.91 -6.26
N ILE A 183 -2.39 -26.30 -5.29
CA ILE A 183 -1.15 -26.83 -4.69
C ILE A 183 -1.42 -28.15 -3.96
N GLU A 184 -2.52 -28.23 -3.22
CA GLU A 184 -2.93 -29.47 -2.53
C GLU A 184 -3.24 -30.59 -3.52
N ALA A 185 -3.94 -30.29 -4.62
CA ALA A 185 -4.19 -31.25 -5.69
C ALA A 185 -2.90 -31.76 -6.36
N MET A 186 -1.93 -30.88 -6.62
CA MET A 186 -0.63 -31.28 -7.18
C MET A 186 0.17 -32.16 -6.21
N ARG A 187 0.14 -31.85 -4.90
CA ARG A 187 0.80 -32.68 -3.88
C ARG A 187 0.16 -34.05 -3.76
N ALA A 188 -1.17 -34.13 -3.82
CA ALA A 188 -1.90 -35.40 -3.80
C ALA A 188 -1.61 -36.26 -5.05
N ALA A 189 -1.54 -35.63 -6.23
CA ALA A 189 -1.18 -36.32 -7.47
C ALA A 189 0.25 -36.86 -7.45
N HIS A 190 1.21 -36.12 -6.88
CA HIS A 190 2.57 -36.60 -6.70
C HIS A 190 2.66 -37.77 -5.71
N ALA A 191 1.96 -37.70 -4.57
CA ALA A 191 1.93 -38.78 -3.60
C ALA A 191 1.26 -40.06 -4.14
N ALA A 192 0.31 -39.93 -5.08
CA ALA A 192 -0.35 -41.07 -5.73
C ALA A 192 0.45 -41.65 -6.91
N GLY A 193 1.43 -40.92 -7.45
CA GLY A 193 2.27 -41.34 -8.57
C GLY A 193 3.59 -42.02 -8.18
N GLU A 194 3.90 -42.13 -6.90
CA GLU A 194 5.09 -42.80 -6.36
C GLU A 194 4.80 -44.24 -5.84
N GLY A 195 3.71 -44.86 -6.28
CA GLY A 195 3.31 -46.24 -5.95
C GLY A 195 3.54 -47.25 -7.07
#